data_AF-A0A2V0NV43-F1
#
_entry.id   AF-A0A2V0NV43-F1
#
_cell.length_a   1.000
_cell.length_b   1.000
_cell.length_c   1.000
_cell.angle_alpha   90.00
_cell.angle_beta   90.00
_cell.angle_gamma   90.00
#
_symmetry.space_group_name_H-M   'P 1'
#
loop_
_entity.id
_entity.type
_entity.pdbx_description
1 polymer ?
#
loop_
_entity_poly.entity_id
_entity_poly.type
_entity_poly.pdbx_seq_one_letter_code
_entity_poly.pdbx_strand_id
1 'polypeptide(L)'
;MSDSAAGLAAAAAAEAAAPAAAAAPAAAAPAPSRTLALLKPDASHRAEEILHLAELAGFTVIRKQRLQLTPAKAEAFYESLREKPFFAGLVEFMASGPIVAAVLARRDAVRSWRELIGPTNALEARVKAPKSLRALFGSDGTRNAVHGSDSPASAAREVAFFFPDMPAEADAVLRGNEARAYVATALQPTLVKALTALAKAKPSSDQVDALTFLAKWLLENNPNKPRLVVPESARAAEATAAAAAAAAAAPQSEQGAGGEQGSGSSASAPAAADEAARAAREQAAIKVQAAVRGHQARLHMADVRATAPAVAAM
;
A
#
# COMPACT_ATOMS: atom_id res chain seq x y z
N MET A 1 -5.05 20.11 -67.01
CA MET A 1 -6.32 20.51 -66.38
C MET A 1 -7.02 19.24 -65.93
N SER A 2 -7.30 19.16 -64.62
CA SER A 2 -8.32 18.37 -63.91
C SER A 2 -8.47 16.88 -64.23
N ASP A 3 -8.14 15.95 -63.32
CA ASP A 3 -8.82 15.53 -62.06
C ASP A 3 -9.87 14.42 -62.23
N SER A 4 -9.95 13.55 -61.21
CA SER A 4 -10.89 12.42 -60.93
C SER A 4 -10.29 11.02 -61.08
N ALA A 5 -10.06 10.22 -60.04
CA ALA A 5 -10.87 9.79 -58.86
C ALA A 5 -11.43 8.36 -59.05
N ALA A 6 -11.13 7.51 -58.04
CA ALA A 6 -11.78 6.24 -57.67
C ALA A 6 -11.78 5.11 -58.73
N GLY A 7 -11.53 3.84 -58.43
CA GLY A 7 -11.54 3.07 -57.20
C GLY A 7 -11.92 1.62 -57.55
N LEU A 8 -11.85 0.74 -56.56
CA LEU A 8 -12.39 -0.63 -56.47
C LEU A 8 -11.45 -1.84 -56.75
N ALA A 9 -11.27 -2.55 -55.63
CA ALA A 9 -11.56 -3.99 -55.42
C ALA A 9 -10.37 -4.95 -55.25
N ALA A 10 -10.44 -5.63 -54.11
CA ALA A 10 -9.55 -6.63 -53.56
C ALA A 10 -9.59 -8.01 -54.24
N ALA A 11 -8.48 -8.76 -54.13
CA ALA A 11 -8.38 -10.20 -53.89
C ALA A 11 -6.88 -10.56 -53.80
N ALA A 12 -6.32 -10.93 -52.65
CA ALA A 12 -6.30 -12.26 -52.01
C ALA A 12 -5.03 -13.09 -52.33
N ALA A 13 -4.46 -13.63 -51.24
CA ALA A 13 -3.60 -14.82 -51.12
C ALA A 13 -2.12 -14.77 -51.55
N ALA A 14 -1.23 -14.77 -50.55
CA ALA A 14 -0.07 -15.66 -50.51
C ALA A 14 0.33 -15.92 -49.05
N GLU A 15 -0.08 -17.09 -48.58
CA GLU A 15 0.20 -17.72 -47.28
C GLU A 15 1.61 -18.32 -47.30
N ALA A 16 2.47 -17.95 -46.35
CA ALA A 16 3.71 -18.65 -46.06
C ALA A 16 3.74 -18.97 -44.56
N ALA A 17 3.65 -20.26 -44.27
CA ALA A 17 3.51 -20.86 -42.96
C ALA A 17 4.69 -20.51 -42.02
N ALA A 18 4.37 -19.92 -40.88
CA ALA A 18 5.28 -19.78 -39.75
C ALA A 18 5.21 -21.06 -38.87
N PRO A 19 6.35 -21.62 -38.42
CA PRO A 19 6.34 -22.81 -37.58
C PRO A 19 5.81 -22.48 -36.18
N ALA A 20 5.06 -23.44 -35.64
CA ALA A 20 4.43 -23.41 -34.33
C ALA A 20 5.42 -22.97 -33.23
N ALA A 21 5.13 -21.82 -32.61
CA ALA A 21 5.82 -21.34 -31.44
C ALA A 21 5.62 -22.33 -30.29
N ALA A 22 6.71 -22.99 -29.91
CA ALA A 22 6.79 -23.79 -28.70
C ALA A 22 6.29 -22.96 -27.50
N ALA A 23 5.37 -23.55 -26.74
CA ALA A 23 4.80 -22.96 -25.54
C ALA A 23 5.93 -22.51 -24.59
N ALA A 24 6.01 -21.20 -24.36
CA ALA A 24 6.91 -20.61 -23.38
C ALA A 24 6.63 -21.21 -21.99
N PRO A 25 7.66 -21.55 -21.19
CA PRO A 25 7.46 -22.08 -19.85
C PRO A 25 6.79 -21.02 -18.98
N ALA A 26 5.84 -21.46 -18.14
CA ALA A 26 5.15 -20.63 -17.16
C ALA A 26 6.15 -19.75 -16.39
N ALA A 27 6.03 -18.42 -16.55
CA ALA A 27 6.94 -17.45 -15.98
C ALA A 27 7.10 -17.66 -14.47
N ALA A 28 8.35 -17.86 -14.02
CA ALA A 28 8.70 -17.94 -12.61
C ALA A 28 8.11 -16.74 -11.85
N ALA A 29 7.54 -16.99 -10.67
CA ALA A 29 7.01 -15.92 -9.83
C ALA A 29 8.07 -14.82 -9.64
N PRO A 30 7.71 -13.54 -9.83
CA PRO A 30 8.66 -12.44 -9.83
C PRO A 30 9.42 -12.38 -8.51
N ALA A 31 10.75 -12.24 -8.61
CA ALA A 31 11.62 -12.12 -7.45
C ALA A 31 11.26 -10.88 -6.59
N PRO A 32 11.47 -10.92 -5.27
CA PRO A 32 11.34 -9.74 -4.44
C PRO A 32 12.31 -8.67 -4.94
N SER A 33 11.78 -7.46 -5.20
CA SER A 33 12.56 -6.32 -5.67
C SER A 33 12.29 -5.06 -4.86
N ARG A 34 13.09 -4.03 -5.08
CA ARG A 34 13.07 -2.73 -4.42
C ARG A 34 12.72 -1.63 -5.42
N THR A 35 12.11 -0.56 -4.93
CA THR A 35 11.84 0.65 -5.69
C THR A 35 11.97 1.89 -4.81
N LEU A 36 12.30 3.03 -5.41
CA LEU A 36 12.26 4.30 -4.71
C LEU A 36 10.82 4.85 -4.71
N ALA A 37 10.32 5.16 -3.54
CA ALA A 37 9.16 6.02 -3.34
C ALA A 37 9.66 7.39 -2.84
N LEU A 38 9.43 8.42 -3.65
CA LEU A 38 9.80 9.79 -3.29
C LEU A 38 8.54 10.62 -3.12
N LEU A 39 8.27 11.05 -1.90
CA LEU A 39 7.13 11.89 -1.57
C LEU A 39 7.57 13.35 -1.65
N LYS A 40 6.96 14.06 -2.59
CA LYS A 40 7.30 15.43 -2.98
C LYS A 40 6.82 16.44 -1.92
N PRO A 41 7.26 17.71 -1.99
CA PRO A 41 6.97 18.69 -0.94
C PRO A 41 5.48 18.93 -0.66
N ASP A 42 4.63 18.81 -1.68
CA ASP A 42 3.17 18.90 -1.59
C ASP A 42 2.53 17.79 -0.74
N ALA A 43 3.16 16.62 -0.65
CA ALA A 43 2.62 15.47 0.09
C ALA A 43 3.50 15.01 1.26
N SER A 44 4.66 15.63 1.48
CA SER A 44 5.62 15.18 2.49
C SER A 44 5.08 15.28 3.93
N HIS A 45 4.13 16.18 4.19
CA HIS A 45 3.45 16.29 5.48
C HIS A 45 2.46 15.12 5.75
N ARG A 46 2.00 14.43 4.70
CA ARG A 46 1.14 13.23 4.76
C ARG A 46 1.92 11.94 4.49
N ALA A 47 3.24 11.96 4.68
CA ALA A 47 4.10 10.85 4.31
C ALA A 47 3.73 9.53 4.99
N GLU A 48 3.39 9.56 6.29
CA GLU A 48 3.02 8.36 7.04
C GLU A 48 1.73 7.73 6.51
N GLU A 49 0.76 8.53 6.08
CA GLU A 49 -0.49 8.05 5.49
C GLU A 49 -0.23 7.36 4.14
N ILE A 50 0.59 7.97 3.28
CA ILE A 50 0.95 7.41 1.98
C ILE A 50 1.74 6.11 2.13
N LEU A 51 2.70 6.07 3.07
CA LEU A 51 3.48 4.87 3.35
C LEU A 51 2.60 3.77 3.96
N HIS A 52 1.65 4.11 4.83
CA HIS A 52 0.68 3.16 5.35
C HIS A 52 -0.20 2.56 4.24
N LEU A 53 -0.64 3.36 3.26
CA LEU A 53 -1.35 2.85 2.08
C LEU A 53 -0.47 1.91 1.24
N ALA A 54 0.83 2.17 1.15
CA ALA A 54 1.78 1.25 0.52
C ALA A 54 1.88 -0.06 1.29
N GLU A 55 1.97 -0.02 2.62
CA GLU A 55 1.99 -1.22 3.47
C GLU A 55 0.70 -2.05 3.32
N LEU A 56 -0.46 -1.41 3.28
CA LEU A 56 -1.74 -2.07 3.01
C LEU A 56 -1.79 -2.70 1.60
N ALA A 57 -1.08 -2.14 0.62
CA ALA A 57 -0.90 -2.72 -0.71
C ALA A 57 0.16 -3.85 -0.76
N GLY A 58 0.73 -4.22 0.39
CA GLY A 58 1.68 -5.31 0.56
C GLY A 58 3.14 -4.94 0.30
N PHE A 59 3.49 -3.65 0.38
CA PHE A 59 4.89 -3.22 0.40
C PHE A 59 5.46 -3.28 1.81
N THR A 60 6.77 -3.49 1.89
CA THR A 60 7.54 -3.30 3.12
C THR A 60 8.41 -2.06 2.97
N VAL A 61 8.32 -1.12 3.91
CA VAL A 61 9.23 0.02 3.97
C VAL A 61 10.56 -0.44 4.58
N ILE A 62 11.61 -0.53 3.77
CA ILE A 62 12.95 -0.96 4.22
C ILE A 62 13.64 0.19 4.97
N ARG A 63 13.62 1.37 4.38
CA ARG A 63 14.31 2.57 4.88
C ARG A 63 13.52 3.79 4.45
N LYS A 64 13.48 4.81 5.30
CA LYS A 64 12.95 6.13 4.95
C LYS A 64 13.81 7.22 5.56
N GLN A 65 13.83 8.38 4.93
CA GLN A 65 14.45 9.58 5.48
C GLN A 65 13.69 10.83 5.00
N ARG A 66 13.59 11.82 5.88
CA ARG A 66 13.11 13.16 5.54
C ARG A 66 14.31 14.06 5.29
N LEU A 67 14.33 14.76 4.17
CA LEU A 67 15.40 15.68 3.81
C LEU A 67 14.84 16.84 2.98
N GLN A 68 15.63 17.89 2.78
CA GLN A 68 15.33 18.95 1.82
C GLN A 68 16.41 18.97 0.74
N LEU A 69 16.00 18.97 -0.53
CA LEU A 69 16.93 19.01 -1.65
C LEU A 69 17.42 20.43 -1.89
N THR A 70 18.70 20.57 -2.21
CA THR A 70 19.19 21.78 -2.86
C THR A 70 18.82 21.74 -4.34
N PRO A 71 18.72 22.90 -5.03
CA PRO A 71 18.49 22.92 -6.47
C PRO A 71 19.47 22.04 -7.24
N ALA A 72 20.77 22.10 -6.93
CA ALA A 72 21.80 21.27 -7.55
C ALA A 72 21.57 19.76 -7.35
N LYS A 73 21.12 19.32 -6.16
CA LYS A 73 20.78 17.91 -5.93
C LYS A 73 19.51 17.49 -6.67
N ALA A 74 18.52 18.38 -6.78
CA ALA A 74 17.31 18.12 -7.55
C ALA A 74 17.60 18.02 -9.05
N GLU A 75 18.45 18.88 -9.59
CA GLU A 75 18.94 18.81 -10.97
C GLU A 75 19.63 17.47 -11.24
N ALA A 76 20.60 17.10 -10.40
CA ALA A 76 21.33 15.84 -10.54
C ALA A 76 20.39 14.61 -10.49
N PHE A 77 19.34 14.66 -9.66
CA PHE A 77 18.36 13.58 -9.59
C PHE A 77 17.49 13.48 -10.85
N TYR A 78 17.11 14.61 -11.45
CA TYR A 78 16.25 14.67 -12.64
C TYR A 78 17.01 14.94 -13.95
N GLU A 79 18.32 14.65 -14.01
CA GLU A 79 19.18 14.96 -15.15
C GLU A 79 18.63 14.43 -16.49
N SER A 80 17.98 13.26 -16.48
CA SER A 80 17.34 12.69 -17.68
C SER A 80 16.19 13.52 -18.26
N LEU A 81 15.68 14.50 -17.51
CA LEU A 81 14.62 15.41 -17.89
C LEU A 81 15.12 16.81 -18.23
N ARG A 82 16.45 17.04 -18.27
CA ARG A 82 17.06 18.36 -18.46
C ARG A 82 16.58 19.12 -19.69
N GLU A 83 16.34 18.41 -20.79
CA GLU A 83 15.85 18.99 -22.05
C GLU A 83 14.33 19.23 -22.08
N LYS A 84 13.60 18.87 -21.01
CA LYS A 84 12.15 19.05 -20.97
C LYS A 84 11.80 20.49 -20.57
N PRO A 85 10.78 21.11 -21.18
CA PRO A 85 10.42 22.51 -20.92
C PRO A 85 9.96 22.75 -19.47
N PHE A 86 9.53 21.71 -18.76
CA PHE A 86 9.11 21.80 -17.35
C PHE A 86 10.24 21.53 -16.34
N PHE A 87 11.48 21.29 -16.79
CA PHE A 87 12.60 20.90 -15.92
C PHE A 87 12.91 21.94 -14.84
N ALA A 88 13.04 23.21 -15.21
CA ALA A 88 13.35 24.28 -14.27
C ALA A 88 12.30 24.39 -13.16
N GLY A 89 11.01 24.35 -13.52
CA GLY A 89 9.92 24.38 -12.55
C GLY A 89 9.86 23.12 -11.66
N LEU A 90 10.24 21.95 -12.20
CA LEU A 90 10.35 20.72 -11.42
C LEU A 90 11.47 20.82 -10.37
N VAL A 91 12.65 21.32 -10.75
CA VAL A 91 13.79 21.52 -9.85
C VAL A 91 13.43 22.50 -8.74
N GLU A 92 12.88 23.66 -9.10
CA GLU A 92 12.47 24.69 -8.13
C GLU A 92 11.44 24.12 -7.14
N PHE A 93 10.43 23.42 -7.64
CA PHE A 93 9.43 22.77 -6.80
C PHE A 93 10.06 21.73 -5.85
N MET A 94 10.96 20.88 -6.34
CA MET A 94 11.57 19.84 -5.53
C MET A 94 12.52 20.38 -4.45
N ALA A 95 13.07 21.58 -4.66
CA ALA A 95 13.89 22.30 -3.68
C ALA A 95 13.07 23.17 -2.71
N SER A 96 11.78 23.43 -3.01
CA SER A 96 10.95 24.39 -2.26
C SER A 96 10.58 23.94 -0.84
N GLY A 97 10.82 22.68 -0.47
CA GLY A 97 10.43 22.17 0.85
C GLY A 97 10.97 20.77 1.15
N PRO A 98 10.67 20.25 2.35
CA PRO A 98 11.09 18.91 2.74
C PRO A 98 10.37 17.85 1.91
N ILE A 99 11.11 16.81 1.57
CA ILE A 99 10.64 15.59 0.92
C ILE A 99 10.85 14.38 1.83
N VAL A 100 10.20 13.26 1.51
CA VAL A 100 10.49 11.97 2.13
C VAL A 100 10.91 10.98 1.05
N ALA A 101 12.13 10.47 1.16
CA ALA A 101 12.61 9.36 0.34
C ALA A 101 12.40 8.06 1.13
N ALA A 102 11.85 7.05 0.49
CA ALA A 102 11.64 5.72 1.07
C ALA A 102 12.00 4.62 0.07
N VAL A 103 12.60 3.55 0.57
CA VAL A 103 12.84 2.33 -0.20
C VAL A 103 11.75 1.33 0.14
N LEU A 104 10.95 0.97 -0.86
CA LEU A 104 9.88 -0.01 -0.73
C LEU A 104 10.33 -1.34 -1.32
N ALA A 105 9.95 -2.44 -0.68
CA ALA A 105 10.17 -3.78 -1.20
C ALA A 105 8.88 -4.58 -1.32
N ARG A 106 8.77 -5.30 -2.44
CA ARG A 106 7.66 -6.19 -2.80
C ARG A 106 8.12 -7.06 -3.96
N ARG A 107 7.45 -8.18 -4.24
CA ARG A 107 7.55 -8.80 -5.56
C ARG A 107 7.05 -7.81 -6.62
N ASP A 108 7.81 -7.64 -7.71
CA ASP A 108 7.55 -6.62 -8.74
C ASP A 108 7.37 -5.21 -8.16
N ALA A 109 8.23 -4.77 -7.24
CA ALA A 109 8.04 -3.51 -6.51
C ALA A 109 7.87 -2.30 -7.43
N VAL A 110 8.71 -2.17 -8.46
CA VAL A 110 8.65 -1.05 -9.41
C VAL A 110 7.29 -0.98 -10.11
N ARG A 111 6.87 -2.07 -10.74
CA ARG A 111 5.58 -2.14 -11.45
C ARG A 111 4.42 -1.90 -10.49
N SER A 112 4.43 -2.58 -9.35
CA SER A 112 3.37 -2.49 -8.35
C SER A 112 3.24 -1.07 -7.79
N TRP A 113 4.37 -0.37 -7.62
CA TRP A 113 4.38 0.99 -7.10
C TRP A 113 3.84 1.96 -8.14
N ARG A 114 4.25 1.78 -9.41
CA ARG A 114 3.71 2.52 -10.56
C ARG A 114 2.19 2.36 -10.70
N GLU A 115 1.68 1.14 -10.51
CA GLU A 115 0.24 0.86 -10.50
C GLU A 115 -0.46 1.57 -9.33
N LEU A 116 0.09 1.52 -8.12
CA LEU A 116 -0.47 2.15 -6.92
C LEU A 116 -0.49 3.69 -7.01
N ILE A 117 0.56 4.31 -7.54
CA ILE A 117 0.61 5.78 -7.67
C ILE A 117 -0.29 6.29 -8.80
N GLY A 118 -0.45 5.50 -9.87
CA GLY A 118 -1.30 5.84 -11.02
C GLY A 118 -0.69 6.84 -12.02
N PRO A 119 -1.49 7.35 -12.97
CA PRO A 119 -1.04 8.25 -14.04
C PRO A 119 -0.29 9.49 -13.53
N THR A 120 0.70 9.97 -14.28
CA THR A 120 1.58 11.08 -13.85
C THR A 120 0.82 12.38 -13.58
N ASN A 121 -0.19 12.69 -14.38
CA ASN A 121 -1.03 13.86 -14.14
C ASN A 121 -2.13 13.53 -13.13
N ALA A 122 -2.21 14.28 -12.03
CA ALA A 122 -3.19 14.04 -10.97
C ALA A 122 -4.65 14.16 -11.46
N LEU A 123 -4.94 15.06 -12.40
CA LEU A 123 -6.27 15.23 -12.98
C LEU A 123 -6.65 14.01 -13.83
N GLU A 124 -5.71 13.49 -14.62
CA GLU A 124 -5.90 12.25 -15.36
C GLU A 124 -6.07 11.04 -14.42
N ALA A 125 -5.28 11.00 -13.34
CA ALA A 125 -5.37 9.96 -12.33
C ALA A 125 -6.75 9.94 -11.67
N ARG A 126 -7.34 11.10 -11.37
CA ARG A 126 -8.71 11.19 -10.82
C ARG A 126 -9.77 10.57 -11.72
N VAL A 127 -9.56 10.57 -13.03
CA VAL A 127 -10.49 9.96 -13.99
C VAL A 127 -10.19 8.47 -14.17
N LYS A 128 -8.93 8.11 -14.45
CA LYS A 128 -8.55 6.73 -14.85
C LYS A 128 -8.34 5.79 -13.66
N ALA A 129 -7.89 6.31 -12.53
CA ALA A 129 -7.54 5.56 -11.33
C ALA A 129 -7.86 6.38 -10.06
N PRO A 130 -9.14 6.65 -9.76
CA PRO A 130 -9.56 7.59 -8.71
C PRO A 130 -9.07 7.25 -7.29
N LYS A 131 -8.65 6.00 -7.07
CA LYS A 131 -8.10 5.52 -5.79
C LYS A 131 -6.57 5.53 -5.76
N SER A 132 -5.89 5.98 -6.82
CA SER A 132 -4.43 6.04 -6.87
C SER A 132 -3.89 7.16 -5.99
N LEU A 133 -2.63 7.04 -5.56
CA LEU A 133 -2.03 8.07 -4.70
C LEU A 133 -1.98 9.45 -5.38
N ARG A 134 -1.70 9.50 -6.69
CA ARG A 134 -1.72 10.78 -7.43
C ARG A 134 -3.11 11.39 -7.53
N ALA A 135 -4.17 10.59 -7.59
CA ALA A 135 -5.54 11.09 -7.58
C ALA A 135 -5.92 11.69 -6.22
N LEU A 136 -5.50 11.03 -5.13
CA LEU A 136 -5.86 11.37 -3.76
C LEU A 136 -5.03 12.54 -3.18
N PHE A 137 -3.74 12.61 -3.53
CA PHE A 137 -2.79 13.55 -2.90
C PHE A 137 -2.21 14.59 -3.87
N GLY A 138 -2.33 14.39 -5.19
CA GLY A 138 -1.81 15.32 -6.19
C GLY A 138 -2.81 16.41 -6.62
N SER A 139 -2.28 17.52 -7.12
CA SER A 139 -3.04 18.63 -7.68
C SER A 139 -2.89 18.78 -9.20
N ASP A 140 -1.71 18.52 -9.76
CA ASP A 140 -1.43 18.72 -11.20
C ASP A 140 -0.37 17.73 -11.74
N GLY A 141 0.27 18.06 -12.88
CA GLY A 141 1.31 17.23 -13.49
C GLY A 141 2.66 17.24 -12.76
N THR A 142 3.03 18.38 -12.15
CA THR A 142 4.29 18.58 -11.45
C THR A 142 4.13 18.29 -9.95
N ARG A 143 3.07 18.84 -9.34
CA ARG A 143 2.62 18.62 -7.97
C ARG A 143 1.69 17.41 -7.92
N ASN A 144 2.27 16.25 -8.19
CA ASN A 144 1.56 14.99 -8.23
C ASN A 144 1.87 14.11 -7.00
N ALA A 145 2.26 14.71 -5.86
CA ALA A 145 2.55 14.07 -4.57
C ALA A 145 3.72 13.06 -4.54
N VAL A 146 3.86 12.18 -5.52
CA VAL A 146 4.75 11.01 -5.46
C VAL A 146 5.47 10.76 -6.78
N HIS A 147 6.75 10.43 -6.66
CA HIS A 147 7.59 9.86 -7.71
C HIS A 147 7.85 8.38 -7.43
N GLY A 148 7.99 7.62 -8.50
CA GLY A 148 8.30 6.20 -8.48
C GLY A 148 9.15 5.85 -9.68
N SER A 149 10.19 5.06 -9.46
CA SER A 149 11.12 4.61 -10.49
C SER A 149 10.35 3.92 -11.64
N ASP A 150 10.86 4.07 -12.87
CA ASP A 150 10.23 3.53 -14.07
C ASP A 150 10.69 2.11 -14.45
N SER A 151 11.82 1.67 -13.90
CA SER A 151 12.48 0.42 -14.23
C SER A 151 13.32 -0.07 -13.04
N PRO A 152 13.68 -1.37 -12.97
CA PRO A 152 14.61 -1.86 -11.95
C PRO A 152 15.97 -1.14 -11.99
N ALA A 153 16.46 -0.80 -13.19
CA ALA A 153 17.71 -0.09 -13.36
C ALA A 153 17.65 1.35 -12.83
N SER A 154 16.56 2.09 -13.06
CA SER A 154 16.38 3.42 -12.44
C SER A 154 16.19 3.30 -10.94
N ALA A 155 15.42 2.31 -10.46
CA ALA A 155 15.24 2.06 -9.02
C ALA A 155 16.58 1.86 -8.31
N ALA A 156 17.48 1.04 -8.84
CA ALA A 156 18.80 0.83 -8.25
C ALA A 156 19.62 2.13 -8.17
N ARG A 157 19.67 2.92 -9.25
CA ARG A 157 20.38 4.21 -9.29
C ARG A 157 19.78 5.23 -8.33
N GLU A 158 18.46 5.36 -8.33
CA GLU A 158 17.70 6.29 -7.51
C GLU A 158 17.82 5.95 -6.01
N VAL A 159 17.76 4.66 -5.66
CA VAL A 159 18.00 4.20 -4.29
C VAL A 159 19.43 4.51 -3.85
N ALA A 160 20.44 4.22 -4.68
CA ALA A 160 21.83 4.54 -4.37
C ALA A 160 22.07 6.06 -4.22
N PHE A 161 21.36 6.88 -4.99
CA PHE A 161 21.43 8.34 -4.90
C PHE A 161 21.01 8.86 -3.52
N PHE A 162 19.93 8.32 -2.95
CA PHE A 162 19.43 8.76 -1.64
C PHE A 162 20.02 7.97 -0.46
N PHE A 163 20.40 6.72 -0.67
CA PHE A 163 20.85 5.78 0.36
C PHE A 163 22.14 5.07 -0.07
N PRO A 164 23.27 5.80 -0.19
CA PRO A 164 24.53 5.23 -0.69
C PRO A 164 25.07 4.08 0.18
N ASP A 165 24.74 4.08 1.48
CA ASP A 165 25.15 3.01 2.40
C ASP A 165 24.27 1.76 2.32
N MET A 166 23.23 1.75 1.49
CA MET A 166 22.35 0.59 1.35
C MET A 166 23.02 -0.45 0.44
N PRO A 167 23.16 -1.71 0.89
CA PRO A 167 23.72 -2.77 0.04
C PRO A 167 22.88 -2.96 -1.21
N ALA A 168 23.54 -3.17 -2.35
CA ALA A 168 22.87 -3.32 -3.62
C ALA A 168 21.94 -4.54 -3.58
N GLU A 169 20.91 -4.51 -4.42
CA GLU A 169 19.92 -5.58 -4.47
C GLU A 169 20.53 -6.94 -4.87
N ALA A 170 21.56 -6.91 -5.71
CA ALA A 170 22.35 -8.09 -6.07
C ALA A 170 23.14 -8.69 -4.90
N ASP A 171 23.51 -7.86 -3.92
CA ASP A 171 24.25 -8.27 -2.72
C ASP A 171 23.32 -8.83 -1.63
N ALA A 172 22.00 -8.64 -1.78
CA ALA A 172 21.00 -9.04 -0.79
C ALA A 172 20.50 -10.50 -0.94
N VAL A 173 20.92 -11.21 -1.99
CA VAL A 173 20.61 -12.63 -2.15
C VAL A 173 21.72 -13.44 -1.52
N LEU A 174 21.54 -13.79 -0.24
CA LEU A 174 22.40 -14.79 0.41
C LEU A 174 22.34 -16.08 -0.39
N ARG A 175 23.49 -16.58 -0.85
CA ARG A 175 23.60 -17.83 -1.62
C ARG A 175 24.46 -18.86 -0.91
N GLY A 176 24.18 -20.13 -1.16
CA GLY A 176 25.01 -21.24 -0.67
C GLY A 176 25.23 -21.20 0.84
N ASN A 177 26.48 -21.03 1.26
CA ASN A 177 26.87 -21.07 2.67
C ASN A 177 26.40 -19.85 3.46
N GLU A 178 26.26 -18.67 2.83
CA GLU A 178 25.79 -17.46 3.49
C GLU A 178 24.32 -17.56 3.87
N ALA A 179 23.50 -18.17 3.01
CA ALA A 179 22.10 -18.45 3.31
C ALA A 179 21.96 -19.42 4.49
N ARG A 180 22.78 -20.48 4.52
CA ARG A 180 22.79 -21.44 5.65
C ARG A 180 23.21 -20.76 6.94
N ALA A 181 24.25 -19.93 6.89
CA ALA A 181 24.73 -19.19 8.06
C ALA A 181 23.66 -18.24 8.59
N TYR A 182 22.97 -17.50 7.72
CA TYR A 182 21.88 -16.62 8.12
C TYR A 182 20.69 -17.39 8.70
N VAL A 183 20.28 -18.50 8.07
CA VAL A 183 19.22 -19.36 8.61
C VAL A 183 19.61 -19.86 10.00
N ALA A 184 20.83 -20.35 10.17
CA ALA A 184 21.31 -20.89 11.45
C ALA A 184 21.44 -19.83 12.56
N THR A 185 21.90 -18.64 12.22
CA THR A 185 22.22 -17.60 13.21
C THR A 185 21.05 -16.66 13.48
N ALA A 186 20.36 -16.21 12.44
CA ALA A 186 19.32 -15.18 12.55
C ALA A 186 17.91 -15.76 12.68
N LEU A 187 17.61 -16.89 12.01
CA LEU A 187 16.25 -17.44 11.95
C LEU A 187 16.02 -18.60 12.93
N GLN A 188 16.97 -19.52 13.03
CA GLN A 188 16.83 -20.77 13.78
C GLN A 188 16.51 -20.55 15.27
N PRO A 189 17.12 -19.61 16.01
CA PRO A 189 16.81 -19.40 17.43
C PRO A 189 15.35 -19.06 17.70
N THR A 190 14.71 -18.34 16.78
CA THR A 190 13.30 -17.93 16.89
C THR A 190 12.38 -19.00 16.32
N LEU A 191 12.72 -19.59 15.17
CA LEU A 191 11.92 -20.65 14.54
C LEU A 191 11.83 -21.90 15.41
N VAL A 192 12.91 -22.33 16.06
CA VAL A 192 12.89 -23.49 16.96
C VAL A 192 11.94 -23.25 18.12
N LYS A 193 11.94 -22.05 18.73
CA LYS A 193 11.00 -21.69 19.80
C LYS A 193 9.56 -21.70 19.31
N ALA A 194 9.32 -21.14 18.13
CA ALA A 194 7.98 -21.09 17.52
C ALA A 194 7.43 -22.49 17.23
N LEU A 195 8.23 -23.35 16.60
CA LEU A 195 7.86 -24.73 16.28
C LEU A 195 7.69 -25.57 17.55
N THR A 196 8.52 -25.34 18.57
CA THR A 196 8.34 -25.98 19.89
C THR A 196 7.02 -25.56 20.54
N ALA A 197 6.67 -24.27 20.46
CA ALA A 197 5.39 -23.77 20.97
C ALA A 197 4.20 -24.36 20.22
N LEU A 198 4.29 -24.47 18.89
CA LEU A 198 3.28 -25.10 18.05
C LEU A 198 3.10 -26.58 18.41
N ALA A 199 4.19 -27.33 18.55
CA ALA A 199 4.17 -28.74 18.93
C ALA A 199 3.58 -28.99 20.33
N LYS A 200 3.75 -28.03 21.26
CA LYS A 200 3.13 -28.07 22.59
C LYS A 200 1.66 -27.71 22.57
N ALA A 201 1.30 -26.66 21.84
CA ALA A 201 -0.07 -26.15 21.77
C ALA A 201 -1.00 -27.12 21.02
N LYS A 202 -0.47 -27.87 20.04
CA LYS A 202 -1.23 -28.75 19.15
C LYS A 202 -2.57 -28.12 18.74
N PRO A 203 -2.56 -26.92 18.13
CA PRO A 203 -3.76 -26.43 17.46
C PRO A 203 -4.20 -27.51 16.46
N SER A 204 -5.51 -27.54 16.17
CA SER A 204 -6.23 -28.60 15.45
C SER A 204 -5.46 -29.30 14.31
N SER A 205 -5.93 -30.47 13.88
CA SER A 205 -5.33 -31.21 12.75
C SER A 205 -5.35 -30.45 11.42
N ASP A 206 -5.97 -29.27 11.36
CA ASP A 206 -5.98 -28.40 10.18
C ASP A 206 -4.65 -27.65 10.03
N GLN A 207 -4.06 -27.74 8.84
CA GLN A 207 -2.82 -27.05 8.49
C GLN A 207 -2.97 -25.53 8.57
N VAL A 208 -4.16 -24.99 8.28
CA VAL A 208 -4.41 -23.54 8.31
C VAL A 208 -4.33 -23.00 9.73
N ASP A 209 -4.86 -23.71 10.72
CA ASP A 209 -4.81 -23.33 12.12
C ASP A 209 -3.38 -23.37 12.67
N ALA A 210 -2.61 -24.40 12.31
CA ALA A 210 -1.21 -24.52 12.69
C ALA A 210 -0.36 -23.38 12.09
N LEU A 211 -0.57 -23.05 10.82
CA LEU A 211 0.11 -21.93 10.16
C LEU A 211 -0.30 -20.57 10.75
N THR A 212 -1.57 -20.40 11.08
CA THR A 212 -2.10 -19.16 11.69
C THR A 212 -1.52 -18.96 13.08
N PHE A 213 -1.47 -20.01 13.89
CA PHE A 213 -0.81 -20.00 15.20
C PHE A 213 0.67 -19.63 15.05
N LEU A 214 1.39 -20.29 14.14
CA LEU A 214 2.82 -20.07 13.95
C LEU A 214 3.11 -18.63 13.49
N ALA A 215 2.33 -18.11 12.53
CA ALA A 215 2.46 -16.75 12.04
C ALA A 215 2.24 -15.72 13.16
N LYS A 216 1.16 -15.89 13.95
CA LYS A 216 0.87 -15.01 15.09
C LYS A 216 1.99 -15.05 16.13
N TRP A 217 2.45 -16.24 16.50
CA TRP A 217 3.53 -16.42 17.47
C TRP A 217 4.82 -15.73 17.02
N LEU A 218 5.19 -15.88 15.75
CA LEU A 218 6.39 -15.25 15.18
C LEU A 218 6.29 -13.73 15.16
N LEU A 219 5.12 -13.16 14.85
CA LEU A 219 4.90 -11.71 14.88
C LEU A 219 5.00 -11.13 16.29
N GLU A 220 4.53 -11.86 17.30
CA GLU A 220 4.56 -11.45 18.72
C GLU A 220 5.96 -11.60 19.35
N ASN A 221 6.74 -12.59 18.90
CA ASN A 221 8.05 -12.93 19.46
C ASN A 221 9.22 -12.56 18.53
N ASN A 222 9.01 -11.65 17.59
CA ASN A 222 10.05 -11.19 16.68
C ASN A 222 11.08 -10.34 17.45
N PRO A 223 12.37 -10.79 17.54
CA PRO A 223 13.42 -10.06 18.25
C PRO A 223 13.77 -8.71 17.61
N ASN A 224 13.41 -8.50 16.35
CA ASN A 224 13.73 -7.29 15.59
C ASN A 224 12.59 -6.26 15.59
N LYS A 225 11.46 -6.55 16.23
CA LYS A 225 10.34 -5.62 16.34
C LYS A 225 10.48 -4.78 17.62
N PRO A 226 10.47 -3.44 17.56
CA PRO A 226 10.51 -2.61 18.77
C PRO A 226 9.26 -2.89 19.62
N ARG A 227 9.45 -3.34 20.87
CA ARG A 227 8.36 -3.54 21.82
C ARG A 227 7.88 -2.17 22.33
N LEU A 228 6.78 -1.68 21.76
CA LEU A 228 6.03 -0.58 22.36
C LEU A 228 5.34 -1.13 23.62
N VAL A 229 5.95 -0.92 24.78
CA VAL A 229 5.28 -1.16 26.07
C VAL A 229 4.30 -0.01 26.26
N VAL A 230 3.04 -0.24 25.88
CA VAL A 230 1.95 0.67 26.24
C VAL A 230 1.79 0.57 27.77
N PRO A 231 1.94 1.68 28.52
CA PRO A 231 1.78 1.68 29.98
C PRO A 231 0.43 1.08 30.36
N GLU A 232 0.37 0.34 31.46
CA GLU A 232 -0.84 -0.35 31.93
C GLU A 232 -2.03 0.61 32.12
N SER A 233 -1.73 1.89 32.41
CA SER A 233 -2.70 2.99 32.47
C SER A 233 -3.41 3.28 31.15
N ALA A 234 -2.75 3.08 30.01
CA ALA A 234 -3.33 3.26 28.68
C ALA A 234 -4.16 2.04 28.23
N ARG A 235 -3.79 0.81 28.64
CA ARG A 235 -4.63 -0.39 28.44
C ARG A 235 -5.91 -0.34 29.28
N ALA A 236 -5.84 0.16 30.51
CA ALA A 236 -7.02 0.39 31.33
C ALA A 236 -7.94 1.45 30.70
N ALA A 237 -7.39 2.50 30.09
CA ALA A 237 -8.17 3.51 29.38
C ALA A 237 -8.87 2.94 28.13
N GLU A 238 -8.20 2.11 27.33
CA GLU A 238 -8.81 1.45 26.17
C GLU A 238 -9.88 0.42 26.56
N ALA A 239 -9.67 -0.35 27.62
CA ALA A 239 -10.67 -1.31 28.12
C ALA A 239 -11.92 -0.58 28.66
N THR A 240 -11.72 0.54 29.37
CA THR A 240 -12.84 1.37 29.86
C THR A 240 -13.59 2.04 28.71
N ALA A 241 -12.88 2.50 27.67
CA ALA A 241 -13.49 3.08 26.47
C ALA A 241 -14.26 2.05 25.64
N ALA A 242 -13.75 0.82 25.51
CA ALA A 242 -14.43 -0.27 24.82
C ALA A 242 -15.68 -0.76 25.58
N ALA A 243 -15.62 -0.81 26.91
CA ALA A 243 -16.77 -1.15 27.75
C ALA A 243 -17.87 -0.07 27.69
N ALA A 244 -17.48 1.22 27.69
CA ALA A 244 -18.42 2.33 27.53
C ALA A 244 -19.08 2.35 26.15
N ALA A 245 -18.33 2.02 25.09
CA ALA A 245 -18.88 1.90 23.73
C ALA A 245 -19.83 0.71 23.57
N ALA A 246 -19.59 -0.40 24.28
CA ALA A 246 -20.47 -1.57 24.29
C ALA A 246 -21.78 -1.31 25.08
N ALA A 247 -21.70 -0.57 26.20
CA ALA A 247 -22.88 -0.20 26.99
C ALA A 247 -23.80 0.80 26.26
N ALA A 248 -23.25 1.65 25.40
CA ALA A 248 -24.02 2.61 24.58
C ALA A 248 -24.70 1.98 23.35
N ALA A 249 -24.43 0.71 23.06
CA ALA A 249 -24.94 0.01 21.87
C ALA A 249 -26.04 -1.03 22.15
N ALA A 250 -26.52 -1.15 23.39
CA ALA A 250 -27.61 -2.08 23.72
C ALA A 250 -28.99 -1.44 23.42
N PRO A 251 -29.84 -2.04 22.57
CA PRO A 251 -31.20 -1.57 22.39
C PRO A 251 -32.08 -2.01 23.57
N GLN A 252 -32.80 -1.07 24.17
CA GLN A 252 -33.94 -1.37 25.02
C GLN A 252 -35.00 -2.05 24.14
N SER A 253 -35.42 -3.27 24.50
CA SER A 253 -36.59 -3.91 23.92
C SER A 253 -37.57 -4.28 25.03
N GLU A 254 -38.79 -3.76 24.86
CA GLU A 254 -39.98 -4.07 25.64
C GLU A 254 -40.51 -5.48 25.31
N GLN A 255 -40.92 -6.17 26.37
CA GLN A 255 -42.03 -7.13 26.53
C GLN A 255 -42.54 -8.00 25.36
N GLY A 256 -42.68 -9.31 25.63
CA GLY A 256 -43.61 -10.21 24.94
C GLY A 256 -43.44 -11.69 25.30
N ALA A 257 -44.44 -12.28 25.94
CA ALA A 257 -44.48 -13.63 26.50
C ALA A 257 -44.87 -14.73 25.50
N GLY A 258 -44.54 -16.00 25.80
CA GLY A 258 -45.15 -17.20 25.20
C GLY A 258 -44.23 -18.45 25.19
N GLY A 259 -44.70 -19.59 25.74
CA GLY A 259 -44.02 -20.90 25.81
C GLY A 259 -43.72 -21.53 24.44
N GLU A 260 -43.01 -22.66 24.29
CA GLU A 260 -43.09 -23.95 24.98
C GLU A 260 -41.80 -24.79 24.74
N GLN A 261 -41.70 -25.91 25.44
CA GLN A 261 -40.56 -26.82 25.54
C GLN A 261 -40.30 -27.67 24.29
N GLY A 262 -39.03 -28.03 24.05
CA GLY A 262 -38.63 -29.06 23.09
C GLY A 262 -37.14 -29.43 23.23
N SER A 263 -36.88 -30.63 23.74
CA SER A 263 -35.56 -31.25 23.95
C SER A 263 -34.91 -31.72 22.65
N GLY A 264 -33.58 -31.58 22.52
CA GLY A 264 -32.79 -32.54 21.73
C GLY A 264 -31.63 -32.00 20.87
N SER A 265 -30.41 -32.30 21.33
CA SER A 265 -29.24 -32.67 20.53
C SER A 265 -28.40 -31.62 19.79
N SER A 266 -27.11 -31.92 19.81
CA SER A 266 -25.93 -31.16 19.41
C SER A 266 -25.72 -30.91 17.91
N ALA A 267 -24.88 -29.90 17.66
CA ALA A 267 -23.92 -29.75 16.55
C ALA A 267 -24.34 -28.87 15.36
N SER A 268 -23.86 -27.62 15.35
CA SER A 268 -22.97 -27.07 14.29
C SER A 268 -22.79 -25.55 14.49
N ALA A 269 -21.64 -25.10 15.02
CA ALA A 269 -21.38 -23.67 15.21
C ALA A 269 -19.91 -23.25 14.92
N PRO A 270 -19.45 -23.30 13.65
CA PRO A 270 -18.34 -22.45 13.25
C PRO A 270 -18.66 -21.46 12.11
N ALA A 271 -19.75 -21.62 11.36
CA ALA A 271 -20.03 -20.78 10.19
C ALA A 271 -20.63 -19.40 10.54
N ALA A 272 -21.50 -19.33 11.55
CA ALA A 272 -22.18 -18.08 11.91
C ALA A 272 -21.25 -17.04 12.56
N ALA A 273 -20.18 -17.48 13.23
CA ALA A 273 -19.22 -16.59 13.87
C ALA A 273 -18.31 -15.88 12.84
N ASP A 274 -17.92 -16.59 11.78
CA ASP A 274 -17.11 -16.03 10.70
C ASP A 274 -17.90 -15.07 9.81
N GLU A 275 -19.19 -15.35 9.59
CA GLU A 275 -20.08 -14.45 8.84
C GLU A 275 -20.37 -13.16 9.63
N ALA A 276 -20.59 -13.28 10.95
CA ALA A 276 -20.72 -12.11 11.84
C ALA A 276 -19.42 -11.28 11.89
N ALA A 277 -18.25 -11.92 11.92
CA ALA A 277 -16.96 -11.21 11.89
C ALA A 277 -16.70 -10.52 10.55
N ARG A 278 -17.11 -11.11 9.43
CA ARG A 278 -17.03 -10.51 8.09
C ARG A 278 -17.99 -9.32 7.96
N ALA A 279 -19.23 -9.46 8.41
CA ALA A 279 -20.22 -8.39 8.42
C ALA A 279 -19.77 -7.21 9.32
N ALA A 280 -19.15 -7.49 10.47
CA ALA A 280 -18.60 -6.46 11.35
C ALA A 280 -17.43 -5.69 10.71
N ARG A 281 -16.53 -6.38 9.98
CA ARG A 281 -15.43 -5.75 9.23
C ARG A 281 -15.94 -4.89 8.08
N GLU A 282 -16.98 -5.33 7.39
CA GLU A 282 -17.61 -4.60 6.29
C GLU A 282 -18.36 -3.36 6.78
N GLN A 283 -19.10 -3.47 7.89
CA GLN A 283 -19.73 -2.32 8.55
C GLN A 283 -18.69 -1.32 9.10
N ALA A 284 -17.55 -1.79 9.60
CA ALA A 284 -16.45 -0.92 10.02
C ALA A 284 -15.85 -0.17 8.81
N ALA A 285 -15.65 -0.85 7.68
CA ALA A 285 -15.16 -0.22 6.45
C ALA A 285 -16.15 0.82 5.90
N ILE A 286 -17.46 0.54 5.96
CA ILE A 286 -18.51 1.49 5.56
C ILE A 286 -18.53 2.71 6.50
N LYS A 287 -18.40 2.52 7.82
CA LYS A 287 -18.33 3.63 8.80
C LYS A 287 -17.09 4.51 8.58
N VAL A 288 -15.94 3.92 8.27
CA VAL A 288 -14.71 4.67 7.95
C VAL A 288 -14.89 5.45 6.64
N GLN A 289 -15.46 4.85 5.60
CA GLN A 289 -15.73 5.54 4.34
C GLN A 289 -16.76 6.68 4.50
N ALA A 290 -17.79 6.48 5.33
CA ALA A 290 -18.75 7.52 5.66
C ALA A 290 -18.13 8.67 6.47
N ALA A 291 -17.25 8.37 7.43
CA ALA A 291 -16.52 9.36 8.20
C ALA A 291 -15.56 10.19 7.34
N VAL A 292 -14.86 9.55 6.39
CA VAL A 292 -13.97 10.22 5.43
C VAL A 292 -14.76 11.12 4.48
N ARG A 293 -15.91 10.66 3.95
CA ARG A 293 -16.80 11.50 3.13
C ARG A 293 -17.37 12.68 3.92
N GLY A 294 -17.79 12.46 5.17
CA GLY A 294 -18.28 13.52 6.05
C GLY A 294 -17.20 14.52 6.49
N HIS A 295 -15.94 14.11 6.56
CA HIS A 295 -14.80 14.99 6.76
C HIS A 295 -14.48 15.81 5.50
N GLN A 296 -14.46 15.18 4.32
CA GLN A 296 -14.29 15.86 3.03
C GLN A 296 -15.41 16.87 2.75
N ALA A 297 -16.66 16.54 3.05
CA ALA A 297 -17.79 17.47 2.93
C ALA A 297 -17.66 18.68 3.86
N ARG A 298 -17.13 18.49 5.08
CA ARG A 298 -16.87 19.59 6.04
C ARG A 298 -15.72 20.49 5.60
N LEU A 299 -14.67 19.93 5.00
CA LEU A 299 -13.58 20.71 4.40
C LEU A 299 -14.08 21.51 3.19
N HIS A 300 -14.90 20.90 2.33
CA HIS A 300 -15.50 21.58 1.18
C HIS A 300 -16.46 22.71 1.60
N MET A 301 -17.26 22.51 2.66
CA MET A 301 -18.13 23.56 3.21
C MET A 301 -17.35 24.69 3.91
N ALA A 302 -16.19 24.39 4.51
CA ALA A 302 -15.30 25.40 5.10
C ALA A 302 -14.64 26.27 4.01
N ASP A 303 -14.23 25.67 2.89
CA ASP A 303 -13.69 26.38 1.72
C ASP A 303 -14.76 27.24 1.01
N VAL A 304 -15.99 26.74 0.87
CA VAL A 304 -17.11 27.52 0.29
C VAL A 304 -17.49 28.71 1.17
N ARG A 305 -17.39 28.57 2.50
CA ARG A 305 -17.65 29.67 3.45
C ARG A 305 -16.52 30.71 3.48
N ALA A 306 -15.29 30.32 3.16
CA ALA A 306 -14.14 31.21 3.04
C ALA A 306 -14.08 31.96 1.70
N THR A 307 -14.85 31.53 0.69
CA THR A 307 -14.85 32.09 -0.68
C THR A 307 -16.13 32.84 -1.05
N ALA A 308 -17.10 32.97 -0.14
CA ALA A 308 -18.29 33.77 -0.36
C ALA A 308 -17.95 35.29 -0.38
N PRO A 309 -18.31 36.04 -1.43
CA PRO A 309 -18.07 37.48 -1.47
C PRO A 309 -18.97 38.19 -0.44
N ALA A 310 -18.39 39.16 0.27
CA ALA A 310 -19.15 40.07 1.12
C ALA A 310 -20.11 40.89 0.24
N VAL A 311 -21.38 40.47 0.19
CA VAL A 311 -22.46 41.31 -0.34
C VAL A 311 -22.67 42.44 0.67
N ALA A 312 -22.15 43.61 0.31
CA ALA A 312 -22.30 44.85 1.05
C ALA A 312 -23.79 45.23 1.17
N ALA A 313 -24.24 45.47 2.39
CA ALA A 313 -25.49 46.15 2.67
C ALA A 313 -25.30 47.66 2.44
N MET A 314 -26.03 48.19 1.47
CA MET A 314 -26.53 49.57 1.47
C MET A 314 -27.97 49.55 1.97
#